data_AF-A0AAE9MB44-F1
#
_entry.id   AF-A0AAE9MB44-F1
#
_cell.length_a   1.000
_cell.length_b   1.000
_cell.length_c   1.000
_cell.angle_alpha   90.00
_cell.angle_beta   90.00
_cell.angle_gamma   90.00
#
_symmetry.space_group_name_H-M   'P 1'
#
loop_
_entity.id
_entity.type
_entity.pdbx_description
1 polymer ?
#
loop_
_entity_poly.entity_id
_entity_poly.type
_entity_poly.pdbx_seq_one_letter_code
_entity_poly.pdbx_strand_id
1 'polypeptide(L)'
;MAKSKKSIALVLRTCKSDLTSRNGFQWADVGGTTTAPDWVNNKDCGNGLHGWLFGAGDHSCSNYLDAESKWMVLEVELKTIVMLGEKCKFPSAKTVFVGDKKSATDYLIANEPRAKNVAVIGASLEVGDNGAVLVGNLGTATAGNWGTATAGESGTATAGESGTATAGYKGTATAGNWGTATAGYKGTATAGYKGTATAGNWGTATAGNWGTATAGESGTATAGNWGTATAGYKGTATAGYKGTATAGYKGEIRIQYWDSKAERYRTEIGYIGEDGLKANTAYKLDDNHKFVEVEGE
;
A
#
# COMPACT_ATOMS: atom_id res chain seq x y z
N MET A 1 33.59 -34.40 -19.31
CA MET A 1 33.00 -33.57 -18.23
C MET A 1 31.82 -32.81 -18.80
N ALA A 2 30.59 -33.17 -18.42
CA ALA A 2 29.42 -32.37 -18.81
C ALA A 2 29.54 -31.00 -18.11
N LYS A 3 29.52 -29.89 -18.87
CA LYS A 3 29.41 -28.56 -18.27
C LYS A 3 28.13 -28.57 -17.44
N SER A 4 28.26 -28.50 -16.11
CA SER A 4 27.12 -28.27 -15.22
C SER A 4 26.31 -27.11 -15.81
N LYS A 5 25.06 -27.37 -16.19
CA LYS A 5 24.16 -26.34 -16.72
C LYS A 5 24.12 -25.22 -15.68
N LYS A 6 24.54 -24.00 -16.05
CA LYS A 6 24.51 -22.87 -15.11
C LYS A 6 23.05 -22.65 -14.70
N SER A 7 22.77 -22.74 -13.40
CA SER A 7 21.46 -22.33 -12.88
C SER A 7 21.43 -20.81 -12.88
N ILE A 8 20.49 -20.24 -13.63
CA ILE A 8 20.31 -18.78 -13.75
C ILE A 8 19.11 -18.35 -12.90
N ALA A 9 19.17 -17.14 -12.38
CA ALA A 9 18.08 -16.44 -11.73
C ALA A 9 17.89 -15.06 -12.33
N LEU A 10 16.64 -14.60 -12.39
CA LEU A 10 16.35 -13.22 -12.73
C LEU A 10 16.35 -12.34 -11.48
N VAL A 11 17.01 -11.19 -11.61
CA VAL A 11 17.11 -10.16 -10.58
C VAL A 11 16.54 -8.85 -11.12
N LEU A 12 15.65 -8.23 -10.35
CA LEU A 12 15.09 -6.93 -10.67
C LEU A 12 15.96 -5.80 -10.11
N ARG A 13 16.06 -4.69 -10.82
CA ARG A 13 16.81 -3.51 -10.39
C ARG A 13 16.25 -2.25 -11.04
N THR A 14 16.46 -1.11 -10.39
CA THR A 14 16.26 0.20 -11.01
C THR A 14 17.55 1.01 -11.18
N CYS A 15 17.56 1.89 -12.18
CA CYS A 15 18.65 2.83 -12.49
C CYS A 15 18.06 4.10 -13.13
N LYS A 16 18.91 5.09 -13.43
CA LYS A 16 18.51 6.30 -14.15
C LYS A 16 18.13 6.01 -15.62
N SER A 17 17.55 7.00 -16.29
CA SER A 17 17.16 6.94 -17.70
C SER A 17 18.32 6.64 -18.66
N ASP A 18 19.54 7.06 -18.32
CA ASP A 18 20.79 6.81 -19.05
C ASP A 18 21.49 5.48 -18.66
N LEU A 19 20.80 4.63 -17.90
CA LEU A 19 21.32 3.38 -17.35
C LEU A 19 22.52 3.57 -16.42
N THR A 20 22.69 4.75 -15.83
CA THR A 20 23.69 4.96 -14.77
C THR A 20 23.11 4.76 -13.37
N SER A 21 23.98 4.49 -12.41
CA SER A 21 23.68 4.40 -10.98
C SER A 21 24.63 5.28 -10.16
N ARG A 22 24.71 5.05 -8.85
CA ARG A 22 25.56 5.81 -7.93
C ARG A 22 26.99 5.92 -8.47
N ASN A 23 27.58 7.11 -8.32
CA ASN A 23 28.93 7.44 -8.81
C ASN A 23 29.12 7.31 -10.34
N GLY A 24 28.04 7.39 -11.13
CA GLY A 24 28.12 7.30 -12.59
C GLY A 24 28.39 5.89 -13.11
N PHE A 25 28.18 4.86 -12.28
CA PHE A 25 28.37 3.47 -12.71
C PHE A 25 27.40 3.14 -13.84
N GLN A 26 27.93 2.78 -15.02
CA GLN A 26 27.16 2.47 -16.21
C GLN A 26 26.78 0.99 -16.26
N TRP A 27 25.49 0.72 -16.43
CA TRP A 27 25.00 -0.61 -16.77
C TRP A 27 25.05 -0.85 -18.27
N ALA A 28 25.38 -2.08 -18.65
CA ALA A 28 25.22 -2.52 -20.03
C ALA A 28 23.73 -2.63 -20.38
N ASP A 29 23.39 -2.20 -21.59
CA ASP A 29 22.03 -2.32 -22.13
C ASP A 29 21.69 -3.80 -22.47
N VAL A 30 20.47 -4.05 -22.94
CA VAL A 30 19.95 -5.38 -23.28
C VAL A 30 20.93 -6.17 -24.15
N GLY A 31 21.23 -7.40 -23.73
CA GLY A 31 22.20 -8.30 -24.35
C GLY A 31 23.62 -8.15 -23.81
N GLY A 32 23.96 -7.00 -23.24
CA GLY A 32 25.26 -6.71 -22.65
C GLY A 32 25.45 -7.32 -21.26
N THR A 33 26.72 -7.51 -20.87
CA THR A 33 27.11 -8.01 -19.54
C THR A 33 27.77 -6.90 -18.74
N THR A 34 27.27 -6.68 -17.53
CA THR A 34 27.86 -5.76 -16.54
C THR A 34 28.64 -6.58 -15.51
N THR A 35 29.84 -6.15 -15.14
CA THR A 35 30.68 -6.81 -14.13
C THR A 35 31.09 -5.80 -13.07
N ALA A 36 30.97 -6.17 -11.79
CA ALA A 36 31.43 -5.35 -10.68
C ALA A 36 32.97 -5.32 -10.66
N PRO A 37 33.60 -4.14 -10.75
CA PRO A 37 35.06 -4.03 -10.74
C PRO A 37 35.66 -4.31 -9.35
N ASP A 38 34.85 -4.24 -8.30
CA ASP A 38 35.25 -4.27 -6.90
C ASP A 38 34.61 -5.45 -6.14
N TRP A 39 34.24 -6.52 -6.83
CA TRP A 39 33.52 -7.65 -6.24
C TRP A 39 34.24 -8.29 -5.05
N VAL A 40 33.51 -8.46 -3.94
CA VAL A 40 33.95 -9.23 -2.78
C VAL A 40 32.84 -10.19 -2.34
N ASN A 41 33.17 -11.49 -2.26
CA ASN A 41 32.24 -12.53 -1.85
C ASN A 41 32.13 -12.62 -0.31
N ASN A 42 31.37 -11.68 0.26
CA ASN A 42 31.05 -11.60 1.69
C ASN A 42 29.60 -11.11 1.88
N LYS A 43 29.12 -11.07 3.13
CA LYS A 43 27.78 -10.56 3.47
C LYS A 43 27.76 -9.05 3.76
N ASP A 44 28.85 -8.35 3.48
CA ASP A 44 28.93 -6.91 3.66
C ASP A 44 28.25 -6.19 2.48
N CYS A 45 27.51 -5.13 2.80
CA CYS A 45 26.86 -4.30 1.78
C CYS A 45 27.91 -3.47 1.03
N GLY A 46 27.89 -3.51 -0.30
CA GLY A 46 28.94 -2.95 -1.16
C GLY A 46 29.67 -4.01 -1.97
N ASN A 47 30.64 -3.60 -2.78
CA ASN A 47 31.54 -4.52 -3.51
C ASN A 47 30.78 -5.55 -4.36
N GLY A 48 30.03 -5.07 -5.35
CA GLY A 48 29.17 -5.90 -6.18
C GLY A 48 28.01 -5.15 -6.83
N LEU A 49 27.44 -5.78 -7.86
CA LEU A 49 26.14 -5.43 -8.41
C LEU A 49 25.07 -5.85 -7.39
N HIS A 50 23.94 -5.15 -7.30
CA HIS A 50 22.85 -5.53 -6.39
C HIS A 50 21.51 -5.62 -7.12
N GLY A 51 20.47 -6.01 -6.41
CA GLY A 51 19.10 -6.03 -6.92
C GLY A 51 18.20 -6.85 -6.02
N TRP A 52 17.00 -7.17 -6.51
CA TRP A 52 16.00 -7.96 -5.82
C TRP A 52 15.86 -9.31 -6.51
N LEU A 53 16.31 -10.37 -5.83
CA LEU A 53 16.23 -11.73 -6.34
C LEU A 53 14.76 -12.12 -6.57
N PHE A 54 14.44 -12.56 -7.78
CA PHE A 54 13.06 -12.84 -8.21
C PHE A 54 12.11 -11.64 -8.08
N GLY A 55 12.66 -10.43 -7.96
CA GLY A 55 11.91 -9.19 -7.78
C GLY A 55 11.36 -8.96 -6.37
N ALA A 56 11.74 -9.77 -5.39
CA ALA A 56 11.27 -9.64 -4.01
C ALA A 56 12.28 -8.93 -3.11
N GLY A 57 11.78 -8.07 -2.22
CA GLY A 57 12.62 -7.37 -1.25
C GLY A 57 12.10 -5.97 -0.90
N ASP A 58 13.02 -5.14 -0.44
CA ASP A 58 12.74 -3.77 -0.01
C ASP A 58 13.30 -2.75 -1.00
N HIS A 59 12.41 -1.88 -1.50
CA HIS A 59 12.76 -0.84 -2.45
C HIS A 59 13.48 0.35 -1.81
N SER A 60 13.46 0.50 -0.47
CA SER A 60 14.12 1.61 0.25
C SER A 60 15.62 1.68 0.01
N CYS A 61 16.22 0.55 -0.40
CA CYS A 61 17.62 0.47 -0.79
C CYS A 61 17.93 1.06 -2.19
N SER A 62 16.92 1.50 -2.93
CA SER A 62 17.07 2.16 -4.24
C SER A 62 16.64 3.62 -4.20
N ASN A 63 17.42 4.47 -4.88
CA ASN A 63 17.15 5.90 -5.04
C ASN A 63 16.49 6.23 -6.39
N TYR A 64 16.17 5.23 -7.22
CA TYR A 64 15.69 5.41 -8.59
C TYR A 64 14.31 4.80 -8.74
N LEU A 65 13.28 5.58 -8.38
CA LEU A 65 11.89 5.14 -8.38
C LEU A 65 10.96 6.21 -9.00
N ASP A 66 11.53 7.24 -9.63
CA ASP A 66 10.77 8.25 -10.36
C ASP A 66 10.31 7.73 -11.74
N ALA A 67 9.49 8.52 -12.43
CA ALA A 67 8.91 8.14 -13.73
C ALA A 67 9.96 7.95 -14.84
N GLU A 68 11.12 8.59 -14.72
CA GLU A 68 12.20 8.52 -15.70
C GLU A 68 13.15 7.35 -15.46
N SER A 69 13.11 6.78 -14.25
CA SER A 69 13.93 5.63 -13.84
C SER A 69 13.61 4.40 -14.69
N LYS A 70 14.65 3.67 -15.09
CA LYS A 70 14.51 2.41 -15.82
C LYS A 70 14.49 1.24 -14.87
N TRP A 71 13.62 0.29 -15.16
CA TRP A 71 13.56 -1.01 -14.51
C TRP A 71 14.23 -2.04 -15.41
N MET A 72 15.19 -2.77 -14.83
CA MET A 72 16.02 -3.74 -15.52
C MET A 72 15.75 -5.13 -14.97
N VAL A 73 15.75 -6.13 -15.86
CA VAL A 73 15.79 -7.54 -15.48
C VAL A 73 17.15 -8.10 -15.89
N LEU A 74 17.81 -8.73 -14.92
CA LEU A 74 19.20 -9.17 -15.03
C LEU A 74 19.27 -10.69 -14.87
N GLU A 75 19.92 -11.38 -15.80
CA GLU A 75 20.30 -12.78 -15.66
C GLU A 75 21.58 -12.91 -14.84
N VAL A 76 21.51 -13.65 -13.74
CA VAL A 76 22.62 -13.85 -12.82
C VAL A 76 22.83 -15.35 -12.58
N GLU A 77 24.08 -15.80 -12.51
CA GLU A 77 24.39 -17.18 -12.11
C GLU A 77 24.03 -17.37 -10.64
N LEU A 78 23.00 -18.17 -10.36
CA LEU A 78 22.34 -18.28 -9.06
C LEU A 78 23.32 -18.56 -7.91
N LYS A 79 24.32 -19.42 -8.14
CA LYS A 79 25.33 -19.78 -7.12
C LYS A 79 26.26 -18.63 -6.71
N THR A 80 26.30 -17.56 -7.50
CA THR A 80 27.14 -16.37 -7.25
C THR A 80 26.41 -15.28 -6.47
N ILE A 81 25.12 -15.46 -6.23
CA ILE A 81 24.28 -14.49 -5.53
C ILE A 81 24.51 -14.61 -4.04
N VAL A 82 24.80 -13.47 -3.40
CA VAL A 82 24.87 -13.34 -1.94
C VAL A 82 23.67 -12.54 -1.46
N MET A 83 22.85 -13.14 -0.61
CA MET A 83 21.72 -12.45 0.02
C MET A 83 22.21 -11.52 1.14
N LEU A 84 21.67 -10.30 1.17
CA LEU A 84 21.97 -9.23 2.12
C LEU A 84 20.71 -8.81 2.88
N GLY A 85 19.84 -9.78 3.22
CA GLY A 85 18.49 -9.52 3.72
C GLY A 85 17.50 -9.36 2.56
N GLU A 86 16.80 -8.23 2.51
CA GLU A 86 15.76 -7.92 1.50
C GLU A 86 16.31 -7.45 0.14
N LYS A 87 17.59 -7.73 -0.13
CA LYS A 87 18.26 -7.51 -1.41
C LYS A 87 19.38 -8.54 -1.58
N CYS A 88 19.94 -8.62 -2.77
CA CYS A 88 21.08 -9.47 -3.06
C CYS A 88 22.23 -8.68 -3.70
N LYS A 89 23.43 -9.26 -3.70
CA LYS A 89 24.56 -8.81 -4.52
C LYS A 89 25.19 -9.94 -5.34
N PHE A 90 25.84 -9.60 -6.44
CA PHE A 90 26.43 -10.54 -7.40
C PHE A 90 27.59 -9.90 -8.18
N PRO A 91 28.53 -10.71 -8.72
CA PRO A 91 29.73 -10.21 -9.41
C PRO A 91 29.45 -9.71 -10.83
N SER A 92 28.50 -10.31 -11.54
CA SER A 92 28.25 -10.02 -12.95
C SER A 92 26.82 -10.41 -13.32
N ALA A 93 26.25 -9.70 -14.29
CA ALA A 93 24.92 -9.98 -14.79
C ALA A 93 24.77 -9.58 -16.25
N LYS A 94 23.97 -10.35 -16.98
CA LYS A 94 23.55 -10.00 -18.34
C LYS A 94 22.21 -9.26 -18.26
N THR A 95 22.11 -8.11 -18.90
CA THR A 95 20.84 -7.38 -19.01
C THR A 95 19.96 -8.08 -20.04
N VAL A 96 18.76 -8.51 -19.65
CA VAL A 96 17.80 -9.17 -20.55
C VAL A 96 16.56 -8.34 -20.83
N PHE A 97 16.29 -7.33 -20.00
CA PHE A 97 15.21 -6.39 -20.22
C PHE A 97 15.56 -5.03 -19.63
N VAL A 98 15.13 -3.97 -20.31
CA VAL A 98 15.15 -2.57 -19.84
C VAL A 98 13.84 -1.93 -20.28
N GLY A 99 13.13 -1.28 -19.35
CA GLY A 99 11.89 -0.61 -19.68
C GLY A 99 11.29 0.15 -18.50
N ASP A 100 9.99 0.40 -18.57
CA ASP A 100 9.21 0.91 -17.45
C ASP A 100 8.97 -0.18 -16.39
N LYS A 101 8.45 0.24 -15.23
CA LYS A 101 8.14 -0.62 -14.08
C LYS A 101 7.26 -1.81 -14.46
N LYS A 102 6.14 -1.56 -15.14
CA LYS A 102 5.14 -2.60 -15.45
C LYS A 102 5.74 -3.62 -16.40
N SER A 103 6.31 -3.16 -17.51
CA SER A 103 6.88 -4.02 -18.54
C SER A 103 8.03 -4.87 -18.02
N ALA A 104 8.87 -4.34 -17.12
CA ALA A 104 9.96 -5.09 -16.48
C ALA A 104 9.43 -6.16 -15.51
N THR A 105 8.42 -5.84 -14.69
CA THR A 105 7.82 -6.82 -13.77
C THR A 105 7.05 -7.91 -14.52
N ASP A 106 6.37 -7.55 -15.62
CA ASP A 106 5.68 -8.52 -16.48
C ASP A 106 6.69 -9.48 -17.12
N TYR A 107 7.79 -8.95 -17.66
CA TYR A 107 8.89 -9.76 -18.20
C TYR A 107 9.46 -10.69 -17.13
N LEU A 108 9.75 -10.18 -15.94
CA LEU A 108 10.29 -10.96 -14.84
C LEU A 108 9.35 -12.13 -14.47
N ILE A 109 8.07 -11.85 -14.22
CA ILE A 109 7.08 -12.85 -13.81
C ILE A 109 6.86 -13.93 -14.88
N ALA A 110 6.89 -13.54 -16.15
CA ALA A 110 6.76 -14.48 -17.26
C ALA A 110 7.98 -15.40 -17.42
N ASN A 111 9.18 -14.94 -17.09
CA ASN A 111 10.44 -15.63 -17.38
C ASN A 111 11.16 -16.20 -16.14
N GLU A 112 10.67 -15.91 -14.93
CA GLU A 112 11.20 -16.44 -13.67
C GLU A 112 10.11 -17.17 -12.88
N PRO A 113 9.99 -18.51 -13.01
CA PRO A 113 8.95 -19.27 -12.33
C PRO A 113 8.91 -19.09 -10.81
N ARG A 114 10.06 -18.79 -10.18
CA ARG A 114 10.14 -18.56 -8.73
C ARG A 114 9.52 -17.22 -8.31
N ALA A 115 9.38 -16.26 -9.23
CA ALA A 115 8.73 -14.97 -8.98
C ALA A 115 7.24 -15.13 -8.64
N LYS A 116 6.59 -16.22 -9.08
CA LYS A 116 5.19 -16.52 -8.77
C LYS A 116 4.92 -16.79 -7.28
N ASN A 117 5.96 -17.13 -6.52
CA ASN A 117 5.86 -17.49 -5.10
C ASN A 117 6.33 -16.37 -4.17
N VAL A 118 6.53 -15.15 -4.69
CA VAL A 118 6.99 -14.00 -3.91
C VAL A 118 6.21 -12.74 -4.28
N ALA A 119 6.20 -11.77 -3.37
CA ALA A 119 5.60 -10.47 -3.62
C ALA A 119 6.56 -9.60 -4.45
N VAL A 120 6.39 -9.60 -5.77
CA VAL A 120 7.25 -8.85 -6.69
C VAL A 120 7.03 -7.34 -6.53
N ILE A 121 8.11 -6.61 -6.23
CA ILE A 121 8.09 -5.15 -6.11
C ILE A 121 7.65 -4.54 -7.45
N GLY A 122 6.71 -3.59 -7.39
CA GLY A 122 6.27 -2.82 -8.55
C GLY A 122 5.30 -3.56 -9.49
N ALA A 123 5.03 -4.85 -9.24
CA ALA A 123 4.17 -5.65 -10.10
C ALA A 123 2.73 -5.14 -10.11
N SER A 124 2.06 -5.27 -11.27
CA SER A 124 0.65 -4.95 -11.44
C SER A 124 -0.10 -6.20 -11.85
N LEU A 125 -0.85 -6.81 -10.94
CA LEU A 125 -1.53 -8.08 -11.14
C LEU A 125 -3.03 -7.96 -10.92
N GLU A 126 -3.80 -8.68 -11.73
CA GLU A 126 -5.26 -8.71 -11.68
C GLU A 126 -5.77 -10.16 -11.66
N VAL A 127 -6.74 -10.42 -10.79
CA VAL A 127 -7.46 -11.69 -10.70
C VAL A 127 -8.96 -11.43 -10.68
N GLY A 128 -9.74 -12.36 -11.23
CA GLY A 128 -11.20 -12.26 -11.25
C GLY A 128 -11.86 -12.48 -9.88
N ASP A 129 -13.16 -12.70 -9.91
CA ASP A 129 -13.97 -12.96 -8.71
C ASP A 129 -13.45 -14.16 -7.92
N ASN A 130 -13.53 -14.08 -6.59
CA ASN A 130 -13.01 -15.07 -5.64
C ASN A 130 -11.48 -15.26 -5.70
N GLY A 131 -10.77 -14.49 -6.53
CA GLY A 131 -9.33 -14.56 -6.67
C GLY A 131 -8.59 -13.93 -5.50
N ALA A 132 -7.39 -14.43 -5.21
CA ALA A 132 -6.45 -13.81 -4.29
C ALA A 132 -5.19 -13.40 -5.05
N VAL A 133 -4.73 -12.18 -4.82
CA VAL A 133 -3.52 -11.63 -5.45
C VAL A 133 -2.68 -10.87 -4.43
N LEU A 134 -1.37 -11.10 -4.51
CA LEU A 134 -0.35 -10.47 -3.68
C LEU A 134 0.72 -9.84 -4.57
N VAL A 135 1.03 -8.57 -4.34
CA VAL A 135 2.15 -7.86 -4.97
C VAL A 135 3.04 -7.23 -3.90
N GLY A 136 4.31 -6.98 -4.26
CA GLY A 136 5.27 -6.36 -3.36
C GLY A 136 5.05 -4.86 -3.19
N ASN A 137 6.04 -4.20 -2.58
CA ASN A 137 6.05 -2.75 -2.43
C ASN A 137 5.94 -2.06 -3.80
N LEU A 138 5.31 -0.88 -3.86
CA LEU A 138 5.06 -0.11 -5.08
C LEU A 138 4.19 -0.83 -6.13
N GLY A 139 3.62 -1.98 -5.78
CA GLY A 139 2.80 -2.80 -6.67
C GLY A 139 1.32 -2.38 -6.68
N THR A 140 0.60 -2.88 -7.68
CA THR A 140 -0.85 -2.75 -7.83
C THR A 140 -1.50 -4.14 -7.86
N ALA A 141 -2.38 -4.41 -6.90
CA ALA A 141 -3.14 -5.66 -6.82
C ALA A 141 -4.62 -5.36 -7.04
N THR A 142 -5.24 -6.03 -8.02
CA THR A 142 -6.68 -5.93 -8.30
C THR A 142 -7.32 -7.30 -8.20
N ALA A 143 -8.37 -7.43 -7.39
CA ALA A 143 -9.20 -8.63 -7.30
C ALA A 143 -10.67 -8.30 -7.57
N GLY A 144 -11.40 -9.24 -8.17
CA GLY A 144 -12.84 -9.11 -8.42
C GLY A 144 -13.71 -9.16 -7.16
N ASN A 145 -15.00 -9.44 -7.35
CA ASN A 145 -15.96 -9.60 -6.25
C ASN A 145 -15.57 -10.81 -5.39
N TRP A 146 -15.78 -10.71 -4.07
CA TRP A 146 -15.29 -11.67 -3.07
C TRP A 146 -13.77 -11.94 -3.14
N GLY A 147 -13.03 -11.09 -3.84
CA GLY A 147 -11.59 -11.23 -4.04
C GLY A 147 -10.77 -10.66 -2.89
N THR A 148 -9.52 -11.07 -2.82
CA THR A 148 -8.53 -10.55 -1.87
C THR A 148 -7.36 -9.93 -2.62
N ALA A 149 -7.14 -8.63 -2.44
CA ALA A 149 -6.01 -7.90 -3.00
C ALA A 149 -5.08 -7.43 -1.88
N THR A 150 -3.80 -7.80 -1.95
CA THR A 150 -2.77 -7.35 -1.00
C THR A 150 -1.60 -6.69 -1.73
N ALA A 151 -1.25 -5.48 -1.32
CA ALA A 151 -0.10 -4.73 -1.83
C ALA A 151 0.81 -4.26 -0.69
N GLY A 152 2.11 -4.20 -0.96
CA GLY A 152 3.12 -3.78 0.03
C GLY A 152 3.14 -2.28 0.32
N GLU A 153 4.27 -1.79 0.84
CA GLU A 153 4.53 -0.36 1.07
C GLU A 153 4.32 0.45 -0.20
N SER A 154 3.64 1.60 -0.08
CA SER A 154 3.31 2.51 -1.16
C SER A 154 2.60 1.82 -2.34
N GLY A 155 1.96 0.67 -2.08
CA GLY A 155 1.20 -0.09 -3.06
C GLY A 155 -0.28 0.28 -3.08
N THR A 156 -0.96 -0.18 -4.13
CA THR A 156 -2.40 0.00 -4.33
C THR A 156 -3.09 -1.37 -4.35
N ALA A 157 -4.07 -1.57 -3.48
CA ALA A 157 -4.91 -2.76 -3.45
C ALA A 157 -6.37 -2.38 -3.73
N THR A 158 -6.99 -3.05 -4.71
CA THR A 158 -8.40 -2.86 -5.09
C THR A 158 -9.12 -4.20 -5.06
N ALA A 159 -10.23 -4.30 -4.34
CA ALA A 159 -11.09 -5.47 -4.31
C ALA A 159 -12.55 -5.10 -4.62
N GLY A 160 -13.28 -5.98 -5.30
CA GLY A 160 -14.68 -5.76 -5.69
C GLY A 160 -15.68 -5.79 -4.51
N GLU A 161 -16.95 -6.02 -4.84
CA GLU A 161 -18.03 -6.20 -3.86
C GLU A 161 -17.71 -7.36 -2.91
N SER A 162 -17.97 -7.16 -1.61
CA SER A 162 -17.61 -8.11 -0.54
C SER A 162 -16.13 -8.51 -0.53
N GLY A 163 -15.27 -7.73 -1.18
CA GLY A 163 -13.84 -8.00 -1.30
C GLY A 163 -13.02 -7.47 -0.12
N THR A 164 -11.79 -7.96 -0.01
CA THR A 164 -10.81 -7.50 0.98
C THR A 164 -9.60 -6.87 0.29
N ALA A 165 -9.32 -5.60 0.58
CA ALA A 165 -8.16 -4.88 0.08
C ALA A 165 -7.24 -4.50 1.24
N THR A 166 -5.96 -4.90 1.18
CA THR A 166 -4.94 -4.56 2.17
C THR A 166 -3.74 -3.89 1.52
N ALA A 167 -3.35 -2.72 2.01
CA ALA A 167 -2.17 -1.99 1.53
C ALA A 167 -1.25 -1.57 2.70
N GLY A 168 0.05 -1.57 2.48
CA GLY A 168 1.07 -1.30 3.51
C GLY A 168 1.19 0.19 3.93
N TYR A 169 2.35 0.54 4.49
CA TYR A 169 2.72 1.93 4.82
C TYR A 169 2.55 2.83 3.59
N LYS A 170 1.91 4.00 3.76
CA LYS A 170 1.53 4.92 2.66
C LYS A 170 0.74 4.25 1.52
N GLY A 171 0.15 3.08 1.75
CA GLY A 171 -0.61 2.34 0.76
C GLY A 171 -2.01 2.89 0.56
N THR A 172 -2.62 2.54 -0.57
CA THR A 172 -4.03 2.82 -0.87
C THR A 172 -4.81 1.52 -0.98
N ALA A 173 -5.84 1.35 -0.16
CA ALA A 173 -6.74 0.21 -0.19
C ALA A 173 -8.16 0.65 -0.54
N THR A 174 -8.76 0.04 -1.55
CA THR A 174 -10.15 0.29 -1.98
C THR A 174 -10.93 -1.01 -2.04
N ALA A 175 -12.07 -1.07 -1.35
CA ALA A 175 -12.98 -2.22 -1.39
C ALA A 175 -14.41 -1.77 -1.76
N GLY A 176 -15.15 -2.62 -2.47
CA GLY A 176 -16.52 -2.35 -2.89
C GLY A 176 -17.55 -2.32 -1.74
N ASN A 177 -18.83 -2.39 -2.09
CA ASN A 177 -19.92 -2.53 -1.11
C ASN A 177 -19.72 -3.80 -0.28
N TRP A 178 -20.04 -3.75 1.02
CA TRP A 178 -19.77 -4.80 2.00
C TRP A 178 -18.29 -5.21 2.11
N GLY A 179 -17.38 -4.46 1.47
CA GLY A 179 -15.96 -4.77 1.44
C GLY A 179 -15.22 -4.27 2.67
N THR A 180 -14.01 -4.80 2.84
CA THR A 180 -13.07 -4.39 3.88
C THR A 180 -11.81 -3.81 3.24
N ALA A 181 -11.48 -2.56 3.57
CA ALA A 181 -10.27 -1.89 3.14
C ALA A 181 -9.38 -1.58 4.35
N THR A 182 -8.14 -2.04 4.34
CA THR A 182 -7.14 -1.76 5.38
C THR A 182 -5.89 -1.14 4.78
N ALA A 183 -5.49 0.03 5.28
CA ALA A 183 -4.27 0.70 4.88
C ALA A 183 -3.38 1.02 6.10
N GLY A 184 -2.05 0.90 5.94
CA GLY A 184 -1.10 1.11 7.01
C GLY A 184 -0.96 2.57 7.49
N TYR A 185 0.12 2.86 8.21
CA TYR A 185 0.48 4.23 8.62
C TYR A 185 0.58 5.16 7.41
N LYS A 186 0.02 6.37 7.51
CA LYS A 186 -0.17 7.33 6.39
C LYS A 186 -0.93 6.75 5.19
N GLY A 187 -1.64 5.65 5.38
CA GLY A 187 -2.40 4.98 4.32
C GLY A 187 -3.77 5.62 4.09
N THR A 188 -4.35 5.30 2.93
CA THR A 188 -5.72 5.67 2.57
C THR A 188 -6.56 4.40 2.39
N ALA A 189 -7.63 4.26 3.16
CA ALA A 189 -8.57 3.15 3.06
C ALA A 189 -9.96 3.66 2.66
N THR A 190 -10.56 3.09 1.60
CA THR A 190 -11.91 3.44 1.15
C THR A 190 -12.76 2.17 1.01
N ALA A 191 -13.94 2.15 1.63
CA ALA A 191 -14.90 1.05 1.51
C ALA A 191 -16.31 1.55 1.14
N GLY A 192 -17.05 0.75 0.37
CA GLY A 192 -18.38 1.12 -0.15
C GLY A 192 -19.51 1.14 0.90
N TYR A 193 -20.75 1.02 0.42
CA TYR A 193 -21.95 0.87 1.26
C TYR A 193 -21.81 -0.33 2.21
N LYS A 194 -22.14 -0.15 3.49
CA LYS A 194 -21.92 -1.16 4.55
C LYS A 194 -20.47 -1.68 4.63
N GLY A 195 -19.51 -0.94 4.08
CA GLY A 195 -18.11 -1.31 4.07
C GLY A 195 -17.39 -0.94 5.37
N THR A 196 -16.23 -1.56 5.57
CA THR A 196 -15.33 -1.24 6.68
C THR A 196 -14.01 -0.70 6.14
N ALA A 197 -13.64 0.51 6.54
CA ALA A 197 -12.37 1.14 6.18
C ALA A 197 -11.53 1.39 7.43
N THR A 198 -10.29 0.87 7.44
CA THR A 198 -9.33 1.07 8.54
C THR A 198 -8.03 1.66 8.00
N ALA A 199 -7.59 2.79 8.56
CA ALA A 199 -6.31 3.40 8.24
C ALA A 199 -5.46 3.61 9.51
N GLY A 200 -4.15 3.43 9.40
CA GLY A 200 -3.22 3.64 10.52
C GLY A 200 -3.09 5.10 10.96
N ASN A 201 -2.12 5.39 11.83
CA ASN A 201 -1.83 6.77 12.26
C ASN A 201 -1.52 7.65 11.04
N TRP A 202 -1.97 8.91 11.10
CA TRP A 202 -1.92 9.88 9.99
C TRP A 202 -2.63 9.41 8.72
N GLY A 203 -3.46 8.37 8.84
CA GLY A 203 -4.19 7.79 7.72
C GLY A 203 -5.55 8.43 7.51
N THR A 204 -6.13 8.15 6.34
CA THR A 204 -7.49 8.54 5.97
C THR A 204 -8.34 7.29 5.76
N ALA A 205 -9.44 7.17 6.49
CA ALA A 205 -10.41 6.09 6.33
C ALA A 205 -11.76 6.68 5.89
N THR A 206 -12.31 6.18 4.78
CA THR A 206 -13.63 6.58 4.26
C THR A 206 -14.52 5.36 4.06
N ALA A 207 -15.70 5.36 4.67
CA ALA A 207 -16.70 4.31 4.49
C ALA A 207 -18.05 4.90 4.04
N GLY A 208 -18.78 4.18 3.20
CA GLY A 208 -20.09 4.60 2.68
C GLY A 208 -21.19 4.65 3.76
N ASN A 209 -22.44 4.81 3.32
CA ASN A 209 -23.60 4.74 4.22
C ASN A 209 -23.64 3.38 4.94
N TRP A 210 -24.03 3.39 6.21
CA TRP A 210 -23.97 2.23 7.12
C TRP A 210 -22.57 1.63 7.28
N GLY A 211 -21.54 2.35 6.85
CA GLY A 211 -20.16 1.90 6.91
C GLY A 211 -19.49 2.25 8.22
N THR A 212 -18.36 1.61 8.47
CA THR A 212 -17.48 1.89 9.61
C THR A 212 -16.14 2.40 9.11
N ALA A 213 -15.75 3.59 9.55
CA ALA A 213 -14.45 4.18 9.24
C ALA A 213 -13.64 4.35 10.53
N THR A 214 -12.43 3.78 10.57
CA THR A 214 -11.51 3.89 11.70
C THR A 214 -10.15 4.44 11.24
N ALA A 215 -9.68 5.53 11.86
CA ALA A 215 -8.37 6.10 11.60
C ALA A 215 -7.57 6.25 12.90
N GLY A 216 -6.25 6.02 12.82
CA GLY A 216 -5.36 6.10 13.99
C GLY A 216 -5.12 7.52 14.51
N GLU A 217 -4.03 7.70 15.28
CA GLU A 217 -3.58 8.99 15.78
C GLU A 217 -3.41 10.02 14.65
N SER A 218 -3.92 11.23 14.84
CA SER A 218 -3.92 12.32 13.85
C SER A 218 -4.55 11.92 12.51
N GLY A 219 -5.38 10.87 12.52
CA GLY A 219 -6.06 10.35 11.34
C GLY A 219 -7.41 11.04 11.10
N THR A 220 -7.91 10.87 9.88
CA THR A 220 -9.24 11.34 9.48
C THR A 220 -10.13 10.15 9.16
N ALA A 221 -11.24 10.01 9.89
CA ALA A 221 -12.25 8.99 9.64
C ALA A 221 -13.54 9.64 9.15
N THR A 222 -14.07 9.20 8.00
CA THR A 222 -15.34 9.68 7.44
C THR A 222 -16.27 8.50 7.17
N ALA A 223 -17.45 8.50 7.77
CA ALA A 223 -18.49 7.50 7.52
C ALA A 223 -19.78 8.18 7.01
N GLY A 224 -20.48 7.54 6.07
CA GLY A 224 -21.72 8.07 5.49
C GLY A 224 -22.90 8.11 6.47
N ASN A 225 -24.12 8.28 5.93
CA ASN A 225 -25.35 8.25 6.72
C ASN A 225 -25.49 6.93 7.45
N TRP A 226 -25.94 6.98 8.71
CA TRP A 226 -25.98 5.82 9.62
C TRP A 226 -24.62 5.15 9.84
N GLY A 227 -23.53 5.83 9.48
CA GLY A 227 -22.19 5.31 9.61
C GLY A 227 -21.57 5.59 10.97
N THR A 228 -20.51 4.84 11.29
CA THR A 228 -19.71 5.03 12.49
C THR A 228 -18.31 5.48 12.11
N ALA A 229 -17.88 6.64 12.61
CA ALA A 229 -16.54 7.17 12.39
C ALA A 229 -15.77 7.22 13.72
N THR A 230 -14.57 6.62 13.75
CA THR A 230 -13.68 6.63 14.91
C THR A 230 -12.30 7.14 14.53
N ALA A 231 -11.80 8.15 15.22
CA ALA A 231 -10.46 8.70 15.03
C ALA A 231 -9.66 8.75 16.34
N GLY A 232 -8.34 8.58 16.26
CA GLY A 232 -7.47 8.55 17.44
C GLY A 232 -7.21 9.92 18.09
N TYR A 233 -6.15 9.99 18.90
CA TYR A 233 -5.62 11.25 19.46
C TYR A 233 -5.40 12.30 18.37
N LYS A 234 -5.86 13.55 18.57
CA LYS A 234 -5.84 14.63 17.56
C LYS A 234 -6.50 14.27 16.21
N GLY A 235 -7.32 13.23 16.18
CA GLY A 235 -8.00 12.79 14.97
C GLY A 235 -9.29 13.56 14.73
N THR A 236 -9.77 13.50 13.47
CA THR A 236 -11.06 14.04 13.08
C THR A 236 -11.99 12.89 12.68
N ALA A 237 -13.13 12.77 13.36
CA ALA A 237 -14.16 11.79 13.03
C ALA A 237 -15.41 12.50 12.49
N THR A 238 -15.77 12.23 11.24
CA THR A 238 -16.96 12.79 10.57
C THR A 238 -17.96 11.68 10.28
N ALA A 239 -19.18 11.81 10.79
CA ALA A 239 -20.29 10.90 10.52
C ALA A 239 -21.44 11.62 9.80
N GLY A 240 -22.11 10.91 8.88
CA GLY A 240 -23.29 11.42 8.17
C GLY A 240 -24.53 11.53 9.06
N TYR A 241 -25.67 11.75 8.41
CA TYR A 241 -26.97 11.85 9.10
C TYR A 241 -27.27 10.58 9.90
N LYS A 242 -27.67 10.76 11.17
CA LYS A 242 -27.88 9.67 12.14
C LYS A 242 -26.67 8.76 12.34
N GLY A 243 -25.48 9.28 12.05
CA GLY A 243 -24.22 8.59 12.31
C GLY A 243 -23.73 8.80 13.74
N THR A 244 -22.67 8.07 14.07
CA THR A 244 -21.97 8.15 15.36
C THR A 244 -20.52 8.53 15.12
N ALA A 245 -19.98 9.46 15.91
CA ALA A 245 -18.59 9.89 15.83
C ALA A 245 -17.88 9.73 17.18
N THR A 246 -16.66 9.20 17.15
CA THR A 246 -15.78 9.04 18.31
C THR A 246 -14.41 9.61 17.97
N ALA A 247 -13.84 10.45 18.84
CA ALA A 247 -12.47 10.93 18.70
C ALA A 247 -11.69 10.87 20.02
N GLY A 248 -10.37 10.71 19.92
CA GLY A 248 -9.46 10.73 21.07
C GLY A 248 -9.22 12.14 21.61
N TYR A 249 -8.36 12.27 22.64
CA TYR A 249 -8.00 13.56 23.22
C TYR A 249 -7.52 14.57 22.17
N LYS A 250 -7.92 15.84 22.31
CA LYS A 250 -7.65 16.93 21.36
C LYS A 250 -8.16 16.64 19.94
N GLY A 251 -9.06 15.68 19.78
CA GLY A 251 -9.70 15.36 18.52
C GLY A 251 -10.93 16.22 18.28
N GLU A 252 -11.54 16.03 17.11
CA GLU A 252 -12.73 16.75 16.67
C GLU A 252 -13.75 15.73 16.14
N ILE A 253 -15.01 15.90 16.52
CA ILE A 253 -16.15 15.14 15.99
C ILE A 253 -17.04 16.04 15.15
N ARG A 254 -17.55 15.52 14.04
CA ARG A 254 -18.48 16.21 13.14
C ARG A 254 -19.64 15.29 12.81
N ILE A 255 -20.87 15.75 13.00
CA ILE A 255 -22.06 14.94 12.68
C ILE A 255 -23.05 15.77 11.87
N GLN A 256 -23.54 15.20 10.77
CA GLN A 256 -24.53 15.87 9.94
C GLN A 256 -25.95 15.73 10.50
N TYR A 257 -26.75 16.79 10.34
CA TYR A 257 -28.18 16.79 10.61
C TYR A 257 -28.94 17.49 9.47
N TRP A 258 -30.23 17.19 9.34
CA TRP A 258 -31.11 17.84 8.37
C TRP A 258 -31.76 19.06 9.00
N ASP A 259 -31.48 20.25 8.48
CA ASP A 259 -32.14 21.50 8.87
C ASP A 259 -33.39 21.69 8.01
N SER A 260 -34.56 21.37 8.56
CA SER A 260 -35.84 21.46 7.85
C SER A 260 -36.24 22.89 7.48
N LYS A 261 -35.77 23.90 8.23
CA LYS A 261 -36.09 25.30 7.95
C LYS A 261 -35.25 25.83 6.78
N ALA A 262 -34.00 25.39 6.67
CA ALA A 262 -33.10 25.77 5.60
C ALA A 262 -33.06 24.77 4.43
N GLU A 263 -33.87 23.71 4.50
CA GLU A 263 -33.97 22.62 3.52
C GLU A 263 -32.61 22.04 3.08
N ARG A 264 -31.69 21.88 4.03
CA ARG A 264 -30.34 21.40 3.73
C ARG A 264 -29.67 20.67 4.89
N TYR A 265 -28.68 19.85 4.56
CA TYR A 265 -27.78 19.30 5.57
C TYR A 265 -26.89 20.40 6.18
N ARG A 266 -26.74 20.30 7.49
CA ARG A 266 -25.82 21.06 8.33
C ARG A 266 -24.90 20.11 9.06
N THR A 267 -23.86 20.64 9.68
CA THR A 267 -22.89 19.86 10.44
C THR A 267 -22.68 20.52 11.78
N GLU A 268 -22.90 19.77 12.85
CA GLU A 268 -22.50 20.17 14.19
C GLU A 268 -21.05 19.71 14.41
N ILE A 269 -20.23 20.57 15.02
CA ILE A 269 -18.80 20.33 15.26
C ILE A 269 -18.57 20.35 16.76
N GLY A 270 -17.91 19.31 17.28
CA GLY A 270 -17.55 19.18 18.68
C GLY A 270 -16.05 19.00 18.86
N TYR A 271 -15.47 19.69 19.83
CA TYR A 271 -14.05 19.62 20.16
C TYR A 271 -13.86 18.78 21.43
N ILE A 272 -13.08 17.70 21.34
CA ILE A 272 -12.92 16.76 22.45
C ILE A 272 -12.11 17.40 23.59
N GLY A 273 -12.71 17.44 24.77
CA GLY A 273 -12.20 18.12 25.97
C GLY A 273 -12.88 19.46 26.25
N GLU A 274 -13.79 19.90 25.39
CA GLU A 274 -14.59 21.12 25.53
C GLU A 274 -16.07 20.77 25.71
N ASP A 275 -16.85 21.66 26.34
CA ASP A 275 -18.32 21.54 26.50
C ASP A 275 -18.84 20.18 27.03
N GLY A 276 -18.02 19.49 27.82
CA GLY A 276 -18.36 18.18 28.41
C GLY A 276 -18.12 16.98 27.49
N LEU A 277 -17.59 17.18 26.27
CA LEU A 277 -17.24 16.10 25.34
C LEU A 277 -15.99 15.35 25.81
N LYS A 278 -16.16 14.06 26.10
CA LYS A 278 -15.13 13.16 26.62
C LYS A 278 -14.39 12.44 25.50
N ALA A 279 -13.09 12.26 25.69
CA ALA A 279 -12.29 11.47 24.76
C ALA A 279 -12.75 10.00 24.73
N ASN A 280 -12.62 9.38 23.56
CA ASN A 280 -12.96 7.96 23.32
C ASN A 280 -14.40 7.59 23.70
N THR A 281 -15.29 8.58 23.68
CA THR A 281 -16.73 8.40 23.93
C THR A 281 -17.45 8.61 22.61
N ALA A 282 -18.38 7.71 22.30
CA ALA A 282 -19.18 7.78 21.09
C ALA A 282 -20.32 8.81 21.28
N TYR A 283 -20.49 9.70 20.31
CA TYR A 283 -21.54 10.70 20.31
C TYR A 283 -22.43 10.58 19.08
N LYS A 284 -23.71 10.90 19.27
CA LYS A 284 -24.71 11.16 18.22
C LYS A 284 -25.38 12.51 18.47
N LEU A 285 -26.19 12.98 17.52
CA LEU A 285 -27.03 14.16 17.72
C LEU A 285 -28.43 13.77 18.19
N ASP A 286 -28.97 14.48 19.17
CA ASP A 286 -30.38 14.42 19.56
C ASP A 286 -31.29 15.22 18.61
N ASP A 287 -32.59 15.25 18.90
CA ASP A 287 -33.59 15.99 18.10
C ASP A 287 -33.39 17.51 18.10
N ASN A 288 -32.61 18.04 19.06
CA ASN A 288 -32.24 19.45 19.13
C ASN A 288 -30.86 19.73 18.50
N HIS A 289 -30.29 18.73 17.82
CA HIS A 289 -28.96 18.77 17.21
C HIS A 289 -27.83 19.00 18.22
N LYS A 290 -28.00 18.52 19.46
CA LYS A 290 -26.96 18.52 20.50
C LYS A 290 -26.30 17.17 20.61
N PHE A 291 -24.99 17.18 20.89
CA PHE A 291 -24.24 15.96 21.14
C PHE A 291 -24.75 15.27 22.40
N VAL A 292 -25.05 13.99 22.27
CA VAL A 292 -25.39 13.09 23.37
C VAL A 292 -24.56 11.82 23.28
N GLU A 293 -24.13 11.31 24.44
CA GLU A 293 -23.36 10.06 24.52
C GLU A 293 -24.23 8.90 24.00
N VAL A 294 -23.62 7.99 23.25
CA VAL A 294 -24.24 6.71 22.92
C VAL A 294 -24.06 5.81 24.13
N GLU A 295 -25.16 5.54 24.84
CA GLU A 295 -25.15 4.57 25.94
C GLU A 295 -24.73 3.19 25.41
N GLY A 296 -23.79 2.54 26.10
CA GLY A 296 -23.32 1.21 25.72
C GLY A 296 -24.43 0.19 25.89
N GLU A 297 -24.63 -0.65 24.86
CA GLU A 297 -25.32 -1.95 25.01
C GLU A 297 -24.44 -2.95 25.76
#